data_AF-A0A957I9K3-F1
#
_entry.id   AF-A0A957I9K3-F1
#
_cell.length_a   1.000
_cell.length_b   1.000
_cell.length_c   1.000
_cell.angle_alpha   90.00
_cell.angle_beta   90.00
_cell.angle_gamma   90.00
#
_symmetry.space_group_name_H-M   'P 1'
#
loop_
_entity.id
_entity.type
_entity.pdbx_description
1 polymer ?
#
loop_
_entity_poly.entity_id
_entity_poly.type
_entity_poly.pdbx_seq_one_letter_code
_entity_poly.pdbx_strand_id
1 'polypeptide(L)'
;AALAAAQLPDLAVLVLESTYSSFEENLPNILPGIARAPGFIAPYVFKRMDSATTEPLTEILVAKTVATLDMPLLVIHGEQDQLVPTEQGRAIFAAANEPKTLYTVPGAGHLNIFTVDPDTFTRQMQDFLAAHLG
;
A
#
# COMPACT_ATOMS: atom_id res chain seq x y z
N ALA A 1 -0.27 -3.46 -7.00
CA ALA A 1 -1.59 -2.99 -7.47
C ALA A 1 -1.50 -1.65 -8.19
N ALA A 2 -1.08 -0.56 -7.53
CA ALA A 2 -1.04 0.78 -8.14
C ALA A 2 -0.27 0.85 -9.48
N LEU A 3 0.93 0.29 -9.57
CA LEU A 3 1.70 0.23 -10.82
C LEU A 3 0.98 -0.54 -11.95
N ALA A 4 0.26 -1.60 -11.60
CA ALA A 4 -0.52 -2.37 -12.56
C ALA A 4 -1.78 -1.61 -13.00
N ALA A 5 -2.42 -0.88 -12.07
CA ALA A 5 -3.59 -0.04 -12.38
C ALA A 5 -3.24 1.03 -13.42
N ALA A 6 -2.04 1.63 -13.35
CA ALA A 6 -1.56 2.58 -14.36
C ALA A 6 -1.43 1.99 -15.78
N GLN A 7 -1.38 0.65 -15.91
CA GLN A 7 -1.30 -0.05 -17.19
C GLN A 7 -2.66 -0.62 -17.65
N LEU A 8 -3.71 -0.51 -16.82
CA LEU A 8 -5.03 -1.06 -17.06
C LEU A 8 -6.07 0.08 -17.05
N PRO A 9 -6.25 0.78 -18.18
CA PRO A 9 -7.08 1.99 -18.23
C PRO A 9 -8.56 1.75 -17.92
N ASP A 10 -9.03 0.50 -18.02
CA ASP A 10 -10.43 0.12 -17.76
C ASP A 10 -10.69 -0.31 -16.30
N LEU A 11 -9.73 -0.11 -15.39
CA LEU A 11 -9.93 -0.43 -13.97
C LEU A 11 -10.96 0.54 -13.37
N ALA A 12 -12.02 0.01 -12.76
CA ALA A 12 -13.10 0.83 -12.22
C ALA A 12 -12.77 1.46 -10.85
N VAL A 13 -12.03 0.75 -9.99
CA VAL A 13 -11.66 1.19 -8.63
C VAL A 13 -10.33 0.61 -8.18
N LEU A 14 -9.62 1.29 -7.29
CA LEU A 14 -8.37 0.85 -6.69
C LEU A 14 -8.52 0.78 -5.17
N VAL A 15 -8.10 -0.33 -4.57
CA VAL A 15 -8.01 -0.51 -3.12
C VAL A 15 -6.57 -0.83 -2.77
N LEU A 16 -6.00 -0.08 -1.81
CA LEU A 16 -4.65 -0.27 -1.30
C LEU A 16 -4.71 -0.47 0.22
N GLU A 17 -4.27 -1.65 0.69
CA GLU A 17 -4.15 -1.98 2.10
C GLU A 17 -2.67 -1.98 2.51
N SER A 18 -2.34 -1.32 3.62
CA SER A 18 -0.99 -1.30 4.24
C SER A 18 0.16 -1.13 3.23
N THR A 19 -0.06 -0.28 2.23
CA THR A 19 0.85 -0.07 1.11
C THR A 19 1.85 1.04 1.42
N TYR A 20 3.11 0.84 1.05
CA TYR A 20 4.15 1.87 1.17
C TYR A 20 4.00 2.94 0.09
N SER A 21 4.25 4.22 0.41
CA SER A 21 4.25 5.31 -0.58
C SER A 21 5.52 5.29 -1.43
N SER A 22 6.64 4.89 -0.84
CA SER A 22 7.95 4.71 -1.47
C SER A 22 8.61 3.46 -0.90
N PHE A 23 9.08 2.56 -1.77
CA PHE A 23 9.76 1.35 -1.31
C PHE A 23 11.11 1.67 -0.67
N GLU A 24 11.89 2.57 -1.29
CA GLU A 24 13.20 2.99 -0.79
C GLU A 24 13.10 3.62 0.60
N GLU A 25 12.14 4.52 0.80
CA GLU A 25 11.95 5.20 2.09
C GLU A 25 11.46 4.23 3.18
N ASN A 26 10.65 3.24 2.82
CA ASN A 26 10.18 2.24 3.78
C ASN A 26 11.18 1.09 4.01
N LEU A 27 12.26 1.02 3.23
CA LEU A 27 13.26 -0.04 3.29
C LEU A 27 13.82 -0.30 4.70
N PRO A 28 14.13 0.72 5.53
CA PRO A 28 14.64 0.50 6.87
C PRO A 28 13.66 -0.23 7.80
N ASN A 29 12.34 -0.08 7.57
CA ASN A 29 11.30 -0.71 8.39
C ASN A 29 11.08 -2.19 8.01
N ILE A 30 11.20 -2.51 6.71
CA ILE A 30 10.98 -3.89 6.21
C ILE A 30 12.23 -4.77 6.28
N LEU A 31 13.42 -4.17 6.25
CA LEU A 31 14.68 -4.91 6.22
C LEU A 31 14.82 -5.88 7.40
N PRO A 32 14.54 -5.52 8.66
CA PRO A 32 14.62 -6.48 9.77
C PRO A 32 13.62 -7.64 9.65
N GLY A 33 12.46 -7.41 9.00
CA GLY A 33 11.39 -8.40 8.86
C GLY A 33 11.59 -9.40 7.71
N ILE A 34 12.13 -8.95 6.57
CA ILE A 34 12.44 -9.78 5.40
C ILE A 34 13.81 -10.45 5.57
N ALA A 35 14.74 -9.67 6.11
CA ALA A 35 16.07 -9.97 6.60
C ALA A 35 16.18 -11.08 7.64
N ARG A 36 15.27 -12.06 7.79
CA ARG A 36 15.39 -13.14 8.81
C ARG A 36 16.69 -13.97 8.73
N ALA A 37 17.59 -13.61 7.81
CA ALA A 37 18.95 -14.07 7.62
C ALA A 37 19.98 -13.11 8.27
N PRO A 38 21.19 -13.58 8.59
CA PRO A 38 22.30 -12.69 8.97
C PRO A 38 22.48 -11.54 7.97
N GLY A 39 22.76 -10.33 8.46
CA GLY A 39 22.80 -9.11 7.63
C GLY A 39 23.71 -9.17 6.40
N PHE A 40 24.70 -10.07 6.38
CA PHE A 40 25.55 -10.30 5.20
C PHE A 40 24.80 -10.90 3.99
N ILE A 41 23.63 -11.51 4.19
CA ILE A 41 22.80 -12.09 3.12
C ILE A 41 21.85 -11.05 2.49
N ALA A 42 21.53 -9.97 3.21
CA ALA A 42 20.58 -8.97 2.77
C ALA A 42 20.87 -8.37 1.37
N PRO A 43 22.12 -8.02 1.00
CA PRO A 43 22.41 -7.48 -0.33
C PRO A 43 22.08 -8.46 -1.47
N TYR A 44 22.24 -9.77 -1.24
CA TYR A 44 21.93 -10.79 -2.24
C TYR A 44 20.42 -11.00 -2.39
N VAL A 45 19.68 -10.96 -1.28
CA VAL A 45 18.21 -10.99 -1.30
C VAL A 45 17.68 -9.79 -2.05
N PHE A 46 18.17 -8.59 -1.77
CA PHE A 46 17.77 -7.38 -2.49
C PHE A 46 18.08 -7.45 -3.97
N LYS A 47 19.32 -7.80 -4.34
CA LYS A 47 19.69 -7.94 -5.75
C LYS A 47 18.78 -8.91 -6.50
N ARG A 48 18.36 -10.00 -5.84
CA ARG A 48 17.46 -11.00 -6.44
C ARG A 48 16.02 -10.52 -6.53
N MET A 49 15.55 -9.74 -5.56
CA MET A 49 14.21 -9.13 -5.58
C MET A 49 14.13 -8.05 -6.67
N ASP A 50 15.13 -7.16 -6.72
CA ASP A 50 15.26 -6.10 -7.72
C ASP A 50 15.39 -6.67 -9.13
N SER A 51 16.15 -7.75 -9.33
CA SER A 51 16.23 -8.42 -10.64
C SER A 51 14.93 -9.11 -11.09
N ALA A 52 13.94 -9.22 -10.21
CA ALA A 52 12.63 -9.82 -10.50
C ALA A 52 11.52 -8.80 -10.71
N THR A 53 11.80 -7.51 -10.56
CA THR A 53 10.86 -6.44 -10.88
C THR A 53 11.21 -5.82 -12.23
N THR A 54 10.20 -5.29 -12.93
CA THR A 54 10.40 -4.60 -14.21
C THR A 54 11.07 -3.25 -14.01
N GLU A 55 10.66 -2.54 -12.96
CA GLU A 55 11.27 -1.30 -12.51
C GLU A 55 12.16 -1.57 -11.29
N PRO A 56 13.28 -0.84 -11.11
CA PRO A 56 14.09 -0.95 -9.90
C PRO A 56 13.24 -0.70 -8.66
N LEU A 57 13.46 -1.50 -7.60
CA LEU A 57 12.72 -1.37 -6.35
C LEU A 57 12.83 0.04 -5.75
N THR A 58 13.98 0.69 -5.91
CA THR A 58 14.22 2.07 -5.46
C THR A 58 13.38 3.11 -6.20
N GLU A 59 12.92 2.80 -7.42
CA GLU A 59 12.11 3.70 -8.24
C GLU A 59 10.60 3.50 -8.03
N ILE A 60 10.20 2.52 -7.21
CA ILE A 60 8.79 2.28 -6.90
C ILE A 60 8.26 3.36 -5.96
N LEU A 61 7.59 4.34 -6.56
CA LEU A 61 6.95 5.47 -5.90
C LEU A 61 5.44 5.42 -6.11
N VAL A 62 4.75 4.65 -5.25
CA VAL A 62 3.29 4.49 -5.30
C VAL A 62 2.58 5.83 -5.22
N ALA A 63 3.04 6.75 -4.38
CA ALA A 63 2.47 8.10 -4.28
C ALA A 63 2.52 8.86 -5.61
N LYS A 64 3.60 8.72 -6.40
CA LYS A 64 3.66 9.31 -7.73
C LYS A 64 2.71 8.62 -8.70
N THR A 65 2.61 7.30 -8.64
CA THR A 65 1.69 6.55 -9.50
C THR A 65 0.24 6.92 -9.25
N VAL A 66 -0.22 6.97 -7.99
CA VAL A 66 -1.63 7.29 -7.70
C VAL A 66 -2.01 8.71 -8.08
N ALA A 67 -1.05 9.64 -8.13
CA ALA A 67 -1.28 11.01 -8.60
C ALA A 67 -1.59 11.10 -10.11
N THR A 68 -1.28 10.06 -10.88
CA THR A 68 -1.59 9.99 -12.32
C THR A 68 -2.85 9.19 -12.63
N LEU A 69 -3.54 8.66 -11.61
CA LEU A 69 -4.74 7.84 -11.80
C LEU A 69 -5.99 8.68 -11.54
N ASP A 70 -6.93 8.63 -12.48
CA ASP A 70 -8.23 9.31 -12.39
C ASP A 70 -9.34 8.28 -12.10
N MET A 71 -9.22 7.61 -10.95
CA MET A 71 -10.13 6.56 -10.54
C MET A 71 -10.38 6.58 -9.03
N PRO A 72 -11.54 6.09 -8.56
CA PRO A 72 -11.81 5.97 -7.13
C PRO A 72 -10.74 5.16 -6.40
N LEU A 73 -10.22 5.72 -5.30
CA LEU A 73 -9.22 5.09 -4.46
C LEU A 73 -9.71 4.92 -3.02
N LEU A 74 -9.58 3.71 -2.48
CA LEU A 74 -9.68 3.43 -1.05
C LEU A 74 -8.31 3.04 -0.50
N VAL A 75 -7.83 3.79 0.49
CA VAL A 75 -6.62 3.46 1.28
C VAL A 75 -7.06 2.95 2.65
N ILE A 76 -6.59 1.75 3.02
CA ILE A 76 -6.84 1.13 4.33
C ILE A 76 -5.51 0.91 5.04
N HIS A 77 -5.40 1.34 6.30
CA HIS A 77 -4.13 1.24 7.02
C HIS A 77 -4.29 1.05 8.53
N GLY A 78 -3.51 0.16 9.14
CA GLY A 78 -3.46 0.02 10.60
C GLY A 78 -2.68 1.16 11.26
N GLU A 79 -3.17 1.69 12.39
CA GLU A 79 -2.49 2.79 13.12
C GLU A 79 -1.26 2.35 13.92
N GLN A 80 -1.08 1.04 14.13
CA GLN A 80 0.05 0.42 14.82
C GLN A 80 0.91 -0.40 13.86
N ASP A 81 0.86 -0.11 12.55
CA ASP A 81 1.65 -0.79 11.55
C ASP A 81 3.13 -0.40 11.70
N GLN A 82 3.95 -1.36 12.13
CA GLN A 82 5.40 -1.19 12.33
C GLN A 82 6.23 -1.59 11.10
N LEU A 83 5.62 -2.28 10.12
CA LEU A 83 6.30 -2.69 8.90
C LEU A 83 6.16 -1.64 7.79
N VAL A 84 5.00 -1.00 7.75
CA VAL A 84 4.68 0.11 6.86
C VAL A 84 3.95 1.16 7.70
N PRO A 85 4.64 2.16 8.26
CA PRO A 85 4.01 3.17 9.11
C PRO A 85 2.80 3.82 8.45
N THR A 86 1.76 4.14 9.23
CA THR A 86 0.49 4.69 8.74
C THR A 86 0.66 5.97 7.92
N GLU A 87 1.73 6.72 8.16
CA GLU A 87 2.13 7.90 7.40
C GLU A 87 2.30 7.60 5.91
N GLN A 88 2.72 6.38 5.55
CA GLN A 88 2.82 5.93 4.16
C GLN A 88 1.45 5.91 3.48
N GLY A 89 0.43 5.34 4.15
CA GLY A 89 -0.95 5.36 3.66
C GLY A 89 -1.51 6.79 3.56
N ARG A 90 -1.21 7.63 4.55
CA ARG A 90 -1.60 9.06 4.52
C ARG A 90 -0.94 9.81 3.37
N ALA A 91 0.32 9.50 3.04
CA ALA A 91 1.04 10.09 1.92
C ALA A 91 0.43 9.66 0.57
N ILE A 92 0.06 8.39 0.41
CA ILE A 92 -0.66 7.89 -0.78
C ILE A 92 -2.00 8.63 -0.94
N PHE A 93 -2.79 8.71 0.14
CA PHE A 93 -4.07 9.42 0.12
C PHE A 93 -3.90 10.91 -0.22
N ALA A 94 -2.88 11.58 0.32
CA ALA A 94 -2.61 12.97 0.02
C ALA A 94 -2.26 13.19 -1.47
N ALA A 95 -1.51 12.27 -2.08
CA ALA A 95 -1.07 12.36 -3.47
C ALA A 95 -2.15 12.00 -4.50
N ALA A 96 -3.13 11.18 -4.14
CA ALA A 96 -4.16 10.70 -5.07
C ALA A 96 -5.17 11.79 -5.49
N ASN A 97 -5.75 11.64 -6.67
CA ASN A 97 -6.88 12.45 -7.15
C ASN A 97 -8.19 12.04 -6.48
N GLU A 98 -9.22 12.90 -6.57
CA GLU A 98 -10.58 12.57 -6.14
C GLU A 98 -11.30 11.71 -7.20
N PRO A 99 -12.25 10.83 -6.82
CA PRO A 99 -12.71 10.58 -5.45
C PRO A 99 -11.77 9.65 -4.68
N LYS A 100 -11.48 9.98 -3.41
CA LYS A 100 -10.62 9.16 -2.56
C LYS A 100 -11.14 9.04 -1.13
N THR A 101 -10.90 7.88 -0.52
CA THR A 101 -11.24 7.59 0.87
C THR A 101 -10.04 7.03 1.61
N LEU A 102 -9.84 7.48 2.86
CA LEU A 102 -8.86 6.94 3.79
C LEU A 102 -9.59 6.33 5.00
N TYR A 103 -9.31 5.07 5.28
CA TYR A 103 -9.76 4.38 6.48
C TYR A 103 -8.53 3.92 7.29
N THR A 104 -8.35 4.49 8.48
CA THR A 104 -7.34 4.01 9.44
C THR A 104 -7.98 3.17 10.53
N VAL A 105 -7.30 2.11 10.96
CA VAL A 105 -7.82 1.15 11.94
C VAL A 105 -7.02 1.26 13.24
N PRO A 106 -7.59 1.92 14.28
CA PRO A 106 -6.95 2.00 15.60
C PRO A 106 -6.68 0.61 16.16
N GLY A 107 -5.47 0.38 16.69
CA GLY A 107 -5.09 -0.90 17.29
C GLY A 107 -4.62 -1.97 16.29
N ALA A 108 -4.78 -1.76 14.99
CA ALA A 108 -4.29 -2.70 13.98
C ALA A 108 -2.85 -2.38 13.56
N GLY A 109 -2.04 -3.42 13.40
CA GLY A 109 -0.77 -3.41 12.68
C GLY A 109 -0.90 -3.96 11.26
N HIS A 110 0.23 -4.31 10.65
CA HIS A 110 0.32 -4.66 9.22
C HIS A 110 -0.54 -5.85 8.77
N LEU A 111 -0.71 -6.85 9.65
CA LEU A 111 -1.25 -8.18 9.28
C LEU A 111 -2.59 -8.52 9.95
N ASN A 112 -3.17 -7.59 10.70
CA ASN A 112 -4.35 -7.84 11.53
C ASN A 112 -5.44 -6.77 11.39
N ILE A 113 -5.41 -5.96 10.33
CA ILE A 113 -6.44 -4.94 10.04
C ILE A 113 -7.84 -5.55 10.08
N PHE A 114 -8.08 -6.60 9.31
CA PHE A 114 -9.38 -7.26 9.27
C PHE A 114 -9.78 -7.90 10.60
N THR A 115 -8.84 -8.47 11.36
CA THR A 115 -9.17 -9.20 12.59
C THR A 115 -9.40 -8.28 13.79
N VAL A 116 -8.86 -7.06 13.77
CA VAL A 116 -9.07 -6.06 14.82
C VAL A 116 -10.47 -5.43 14.75
N ASP A 117 -10.95 -5.10 13.55
CA ASP A 117 -12.28 -4.52 13.35
C ASP A 117 -12.93 -5.04 12.05
N PRO A 118 -13.37 -6.31 12.03
CA PRO A 118 -13.93 -6.93 10.82
C PRO A 118 -15.20 -6.23 10.34
N ASP A 119 -16.05 -5.80 11.27
CA ASP A 119 -17.34 -5.19 10.94
C ASP A 119 -17.15 -3.84 10.24
N THR A 120 -16.28 -2.97 10.76
CA THR A 120 -16.02 -1.68 10.12
C THR A 120 -15.26 -1.87 8.81
N PHE A 121 -14.28 -2.77 8.75
CA PHE A 121 -13.59 -3.09 7.50
C PHE A 121 -14.56 -3.52 6.40
N THR A 122 -15.46 -4.47 6.71
CA THR A 122 -16.46 -4.95 5.76
C THR A 122 -17.39 -3.84 5.30
N ARG A 123 -17.88 -2.99 6.22
CA ARG A 123 -18.73 -1.84 5.86
C ARG A 123 -18.01 -0.87 4.93
N GLN A 124 -16.78 -0.44 5.28
CA GLN A 124 -15.99 0.49 4.46
C GLN A 124 -15.77 -0.05 3.04
N MET A 125 -15.49 -1.36 2.90
CA MET A 125 -15.35 -2.00 1.60
C MET A 125 -16.67 -2.01 0.83
N GLN A 126 -17.77 -2.40 1.47
CA GLN A 126 -19.09 -2.46 0.83
C GLN A 126 -19.57 -1.08 0.37
N ASP A 127 -19.46 -0.07 1.24
CA ASP A 127 -19.87 1.30 0.94
C ASP A 127 -19.06 1.87 -0.23
N PHE A 128 -17.74 1.67 -0.24
CA PHE A 128 -16.87 2.10 -1.32
C PHE A 128 -17.22 1.42 -2.66
N LEU A 129 -17.38 0.09 -2.66
CA LEU A 129 -17.71 -0.63 -3.88
C LEU A 129 -19.11 -0.27 -4.40
N ALA A 130 -20.10 -0.12 -3.52
CA ALA A 130 -21.46 0.28 -3.90
C ALA A 130 -21.50 1.70 -4.50
N ALA A 131 -20.70 2.63 -3.98
CA ALA A 131 -20.64 4.00 -4.48
C ALA A 131 -20.00 4.14 -5.87
N HIS A 132 -19.20 3.16 -6.30
CA HIS A 132 -18.35 3.28 -7.49
C HIS A 132 -18.52 2.16 -8.54
N LEU A 133 -19.18 1.05 -8.19
CA LEU A 133 -19.46 -0.07 -9.10
C LEU A 133 -20.97 -0.35 -9.27
N GLY A 134 -21.83 0.45 -8.62
CA GLY A 134 -23.29 0.33 -8.66
C GLY A 134 -23.95 0.93 -9.89
#